data_AF-Q1QM68-F1
#
_entry.id   AF-Q1QM68-F1
#
_cell.length_a   1.000
_cell.length_b   1.000
_cell.length_c   1.000
_cell.angle_alpha   90.00
_cell.angle_beta   90.00
_cell.angle_gamma   90.00
#
_symmetry.space_group_name_H-M   'P 1'
#
loop_
_entity.id
_entity.type
_entity.pdbx_description
1 polymer ?
#
loop_
_entity_poly.entity_id
_entity_poly.type
_entity_poly.pdbx_seq_one_letter_code
_entity_poly.pdbx_strand_id
1 'polypeptide(L)' 'MRNPREKASSARKRADGRRQMLIYLSREVITELKQAAIDQERPAYELAEEAIRDWLLRDKRNK' A
#
# COMPACT_ATOMS: atom_id res chain seq x y z
N MET A 1 22.77 -0.67 23.72
CA MET A 1 21.45 -0.89 23.08
C MET A 1 20.88 0.46 22.66
N ARG A 2 20.56 0.66 21.39
CA ARG A 2 19.95 1.90 20.89
C ARG A 2 18.44 1.74 21.08
N ASN A 3 17.84 2.45 22.05
CA ASN A 3 16.38 2.47 22.20
C ASN A 3 15.75 2.86 20.85
N PRO A 4 14.83 2.05 20.29
CA PRO A 4 14.06 2.48 19.14
C PRO A 4 13.34 3.76 19.55
N ARG A 5 13.57 4.86 18.84
CA ARG A 5 12.89 6.12 19.10
C ARG A 5 11.38 5.84 18.99
N GLU A 6 10.65 5.87 20.11
CA GLU A 6 9.18 5.83 20.14
C GLU A 6 8.55 6.88 19.20
N LYS A 7 9.33 7.91 18.83
CA LYS A 7 9.00 8.92 17.83
C LYS A 7 9.01 8.44 16.36
N ALA A 8 9.20 7.15 16.07
CA ALA A 8 9.16 6.64 14.69
C ALA A 8 7.75 6.55 14.09
N SER A 9 6.70 6.69 14.89
CA SER A 9 5.30 6.55 14.44
C SER A 9 4.43 7.79 14.71
N SER A 10 4.97 8.99 14.46
CA SER A 10 4.11 10.06 13.97
C SER A 10 4.04 9.98 12.45
N ALA A 11 3.68 8.81 11.91
CA ALA A 11 3.24 8.74 10.52
C ALA A 11 2.10 9.75 10.42
N ARG A 12 2.32 10.85 9.68
CA ARG A 12 1.35 11.94 9.51
C ARG A 12 0.00 11.29 9.25
N LYS A 13 -0.94 11.45 10.20
CA LYS A 13 -2.32 10.97 10.02
C LYS A 13 -2.80 11.58 8.73
N ARG A 14 -3.03 10.75 7.72
CA ARG A 14 -3.51 11.25 6.44
C ARG A 14 -4.94 11.74 6.64
N ALA A 15 -5.28 12.85 5.99
CA ALA A 15 -6.62 13.41 6.08
C ALA A 15 -7.70 12.45 5.55
N ASP A 16 -7.31 11.50 4.68
CA ASP A 16 -8.19 10.51 4.05
C ASP A 16 -8.41 9.24 4.89
N GLY A 17 -7.89 9.19 6.12
CA GLY A 17 -8.06 8.04 7.02
C GLY A 17 -7.22 6.80 6.65
N ARG A 18 -6.46 6.82 5.55
CA ARG A 18 -5.60 5.69 5.15
C ARG A 18 -4.43 5.54 6.13
N ARG A 19 -4.07 4.28 6.41
CA ARG A 19 -2.95 3.92 7.29
C ARG A 19 -1.90 3.12 6.50
N GLN A 20 -0.64 3.24 6.90
CA GLN A 20 0.44 2.47 6.28
C GLN A 20 0.38 1.00 6.74
N MET A 21 0.59 0.09 5.80
CA MET A 21 0.77 -1.34 6.04
C MET A 21 2.05 -1.77 5.35
N LEU A 22 2.89 -2.53 6.06
CA LEU A 22 4.09 -3.12 5.46
C LEU A 22 3.72 -4.46 4.83
N ILE A 23 4.01 -4.62 3.54
CA ILE A 23 3.80 -5.86 2.79
C ILE A 23 5.05 -6.23 2.01
N TYR A 24 5.30 -7.53 1.90
CA TYR A 24 6.35 -8.06 1.03
C TYR A 24 5.78 -8.33 -0.36
N LEU A 25 6.46 -7.80 -1.37
CA LEU A 25 6.16 -7.99 -2.79
C LEU A 25 7.45 -8.36 -3.51
N SER A 26 7.33 -9.06 -4.64
CA SER A 26 8.49 -9.32 -5.50
C SER A 26 9.02 -8.00 -6.10
N ARG A 27 10.31 -7.97 -6.44
CA ARG A 27 10.94 -6.79 -7.07
C ARG A 27 10.23 -6.38 -8.36
N GLU A 28 9.81 -7.36 -9.14
CA GLU A 28 9.09 -7.17 -10.40
C GLU A 28 7.77 -6.44 -10.16
N VAL A 29 6.93 -6.95 -9.25
CA VAL A 29 5.64 -6.33 -8.92
C VAL A 29 5.82 -4.89 -8.39
N ILE A 30 6.85 -4.65 -7.57
CA ILE A 30 7.15 -3.29 -7.07
C ILE A 30 7.49 -2.34 -8.23
N THR A 31 8.22 -2.82 -9.23
CA THR A 31 8.65 -2.01 -10.37
C THR A 31 7.45 -1.66 -11.25
N GLU A 32 6.66 -2.67 -11.61
CA GLU A 32 5.44 -2.50 -12.42
C GLU A 32 4.41 -1.60 -11.73
N LEU A 33 4.18 -1.78 -10.43
CA LEU A 33 3.26 -0.93 -9.67
C LEU A 33 3.71 0.53 -9.67
N LYS A 34 5.01 0.79 -9.53
CA LYS A 34 5.56 2.16 -9.57
C LYS A 34 5.46 2.76 -10.96
N GLN A 35 5.73 1.98 -12.01
CA GLN A 35 5.61 2.45 -13.38
C GLN A 35 4.16 2.82 -13.69
N ALA A 36 3.20 1.95 -13.38
CA ALA A 36 1.78 2.21 -13.56
C ALA A 36 1.30 3.45 -12.77
N ALA A 37 1.84 3.68 -11.58
CA ALA A 37 1.57 4.85 -10.78
C ALA A 37 2.06 6.16 -11.44
N ILE A 38 3.26 6.12 -12.06
CA ILE A 38 3.80 7.26 -12.83
C ILE A 38 2.93 7.51 -14.06
N ASP A 39 2.62 6.48 -14.84
CA ASP A 39 1.86 6.59 -16.09
C ASP A 39 0.45 7.14 -15.87
N GLN A 40 -0.16 6.84 -14.71
CA GLN A 40 -1.49 7.33 -14.34
C GLN A 40 -1.47 8.63 -13.52
N GLU A 41 -0.29 9.20 -13.24
CA GLU A 41 -0.12 10.37 -12.38
C GLU A 41 -0.78 10.23 -10.99
N ARG A 42 -0.74 9.01 -10.43
CA ARG A 42 -1.41 8.65 -9.18
C ARG A 42 -0.46 8.00 -8.19
N PRO A 43 -0.69 8.13 -6.88
CA PRO A 43 0.12 7.41 -5.90
C PRO A 43 -0.09 5.89 -6.00
N ALA A 44 1.01 5.13 -5.95
CA ALA A 44 1.01 3.67 -6.04
C ALA A 44 0.08 2.96 -5.02
N TYR A 45 -0.13 3.56 -3.84
CA TYR A 45 -1.02 2.97 -2.83
C TYR A 45 -2.48 2.95 -3.28
N GLU A 46 -2.90 3.81 -4.21
CA GLU A 46 -4.28 3.82 -4.71
C GLU A 46 -4.53 2.62 -5.63
N LEU A 47 -3.60 2.37 -6.54
CA LEU A 47 -3.63 1.19 -7.41
C LEU A 47 -3.57 -0.10 -6.61
N ALA A 48 -2.72 -0.14 -5.58
CA ALA A 48 -2.63 -1.28 -4.68
C ALA A 48 -3.95 -1.51 -3.92
N GLU A 49 -4.56 -0.45 -3.38
CA GLU A 49 -5.85 -0.54 -2.68
C GLU A 49 -6.96 -1.05 -3.60
N GLU A 50 -7.04 -0.55 -4.84
CA GLU A 50 -8.00 -1.01 -5.86
C GLU A 50 -7.82 -2.50 -6.18
N ALA A 51 -6.60 -2.93 -6.49
CA ALA A 51 -6.31 -4.33 -6.79
C ALA A 51 -6.62 -5.26 -5.61
N ILE A 52 -6.29 -4.85 -4.38
CA ILE A 52 -6.57 -5.62 -3.16
C ILE A 52 -8.09 -5.74 -2.93
N ARG A 53 -8.85 -4.65 -3.10
CA ARG A 53 -10.32 -4.66 -2.97
C ARG A 53 -10.95 -5.60 -3.99
N ASP A 54 -10.53 -5.52 -5.23
CA ASP A 54 -11.02 -6.37 -6.31
C ASP A 54 -10.75 -7.85 -6.01
N TRP A 55 -9.56 -8.18 -5.52
CA TRP A 55 -9.22 -9.53 -5.11
C TRP A 55 -10.10 -10.02 -3.95
N LEU A 56 -10.26 -9.21 -2.89
CA LEU A 56 -11.09 -9.56 -1.73
C LEU A 56 -12.57 -9.75 -2.09
N LEU A 57 -13.11 -8.95 -3.01
CA LEU A 57 -14.48 -9.10 -3.51
C LEU A 57 -14.67 -10.39 -4.32
N ARG A 58 -13.64 -10.86 -5.01
CA ARG A 58 -13.67 -12.15 -5.71
C ARG A 58 -13.58 -13.32 -4.71
N ASP A 59 -12.69 -13.23 -3.72
CA ASP A 59 -12.55 -14.26 -2.66
C ASP A 59 -13.87 -14.49 -1.90
N LYS A 60 -14.55 -13.40 -1.51
CA LYS A 60 -15.84 -13.49 -0.80
C LYS A 60 -16.97 -14.10 -1.61
N ARG A 61 -16.92 -14.01 -2.94
CA ARG A 61 -17.93 -14.62 -3.83
C ARG A 61 -17.70 -16.12 -4.04
N ASN A 62 -16.48 -16.59 -3.77
CA ASN A 62 -16.07 -17.97 -3.93
C ASN A 62 -16.15 -18.76 -2.61
N LYS A 63 -16.62 -18.13 -1.53
CA LYS A 63 -16.92 -18.73 -0.23
C LYS A 63 -18.42 -18.78 -0.03
#